data_AF-I3SYL5-F1
#
_entry.id   AF-I3SYL5-F1
#
_cell.length_a   1.000
_cell.length_b   1.000
_cell.length_c   1.000
_cell.angle_alpha   90.00
_cell.angle_beta   90.00
_cell.angle_gamma   90.00
#
_symmetry.space_group_name_H-M   'P 1'
#
loop_
_entity.id
_entity.type
_entity.pdbx_description
1 polymer ?
#
loop_
_entity_poly.entity_id
_entity_poly.type
_entity_poly.pdbx_seq_one_letter_code
_entity_poly.pdbx_strand_id
1 'polypeptide(L)' 'MFYNPKSDLVIEPAKELVTKERPALYSAMTYDEYRLFIRMKGPCGKTQVESLASQV' A
#
# COMPACT_ATOMS: atom_id res chain seq x y z
N MET A 1 -6.32 -20.62 -2.70
CA MET A 1 -6.03 -20.16 -1.32
C MET A 1 -5.24 -18.86 -1.43
N PHE A 2 -5.59 -17.82 -0.67
CA PHE A 2 -4.86 -16.54 -0.67
C PHE A 2 -3.89 -16.49 0.50
N TYR A 3 -2.65 -16.08 0.25
CA TYR A 3 -1.62 -15.88 1.26
C TYR A 3 -1.38 -14.38 1.42
N ASN A 4 -1.86 -13.82 2.51
CA ASN A 4 -1.80 -12.39 2.78
C ASN A 4 -0.97 -12.12 4.03
N PRO A 5 -0.40 -10.91 4.18
CA PRO A 5 0.18 -10.47 5.44
C PRO A 5 -0.81 -10.61 6.60
N LYS A 6 -0.28 -10.77 7.81
CA LYS A 6 -1.07 -10.69 9.05
C LYS A 6 -1.58 -9.25 9.21
N SER A 7 -2.80 -9.09 9.71
CA SER A 7 -3.54 -7.82 9.72
C SER A 7 -2.80 -6.65 10.38
N ASP A 8 -2.13 -6.91 11.49
CA ASP A 8 -1.41 -5.93 12.31
C ASP A 8 0.02 -5.66 11.80
N LEU A 9 0.47 -6.34 10.74
CA LEU A 9 1.78 -6.06 10.15
C LEU A 9 1.75 -4.76 9.37
N VAL A 10 2.79 -3.96 9.59
CA VAL A 10 3.08 -2.78 8.76
C VAL A 10 3.56 -3.25 7.38
N ILE A 11 2.95 -2.68 6.35
CA ILE A 11 3.38 -2.77 4.96
C ILE A 11 3.90 -1.40 4.52
N GLU A 12 5.00 -1.42 3.77
CA GLU A 12 5.65 -0.25 3.19
C GLU A 12 6.44 -0.68 1.94
N PRO A 13 6.88 0.25 1.07
CA PRO A 13 7.81 -0.09 0.00
C PRO A 13 9.05 -0.81 0.54
N ALA A 14 9.45 -1.90 -0.12
CA ALA A 14 10.62 -2.69 0.29
C ALA A 14 11.89 -1.81 0.28
N LYS A 15 12.51 -1.64 1.44
CA LYS A 15 13.60 -0.67 1.65
C LYS A 15 14.80 -0.94 0.76
N GLU A 16 15.09 -2.20 0.48
CA GLU A 16 16.16 -2.62 -0.43
C GLU A 16 15.93 -2.23 -1.90
N LEU A 17 14.69 -1.88 -2.28
CA LEU A 17 14.32 -1.46 -3.63
C LEU A 17 14.15 0.06 -3.77
N VAL A 18 14.15 0.80 -2.66
CA VAL A 18 14.01 2.26 -2.67
C VAL A 18 15.37 2.91 -2.92
N THR A 19 15.46 3.72 -3.98
CA THR A 19 16.66 4.49 -4.33
C THR A 19 16.30 5.95 -4.60
N LYS A 20 17.29 6.80 -4.89
CA LYS A 20 17.03 8.19 -5.29
C LYS A 20 16.24 8.28 -6.60
N GLU A 21 16.49 7.36 -7.52
CA GLU A 21 15.83 7.27 -8.82
C GLU A 21 14.47 6.56 -8.72
N ARG A 22 14.26 5.80 -7.64
CA ARG A 22 13.04 5.05 -7.35
C ARG A 22 12.60 5.30 -5.90
N PRO A 23 12.09 6.51 -5.60
CA PRO A 23 11.69 6.86 -4.24
C PRO A 23 10.48 6.04 -3.80
N ALA A 24 10.29 5.96 -2.48
CA ALA A 24 9.08 5.36 -1.90
C ALA A 24 7.84 6.14 -2.34
N LEU A 25 6.90 5.47 -3.02
CA LEU A 25 5.67 6.09 -3.50
C LEU A 25 4.55 6.08 -2.45
N TYR A 26 4.60 5.14 -1.51
CA TYR A 26 3.53 4.91 -0.54
C TYR A 26 4.09 4.98 0.87
N SER A 27 3.33 5.58 1.79
CA SER A 27 3.66 5.61 3.21
C SER A 27 3.40 4.26 3.86
N ALA A 28 4.04 4.02 5.00
CA ALA A 28 3.79 2.85 5.83
C ALA A 28 2.36 2.87 6.41
N MET A 29 1.71 1.71 6.44
CA MET A 29 0.41 1.49 7.10
C MET A 29 0.28 0.02 7.49
N THR A 30 -0.67 -0.33 8.35
CA THR A 30 -0.99 -1.74 8.62
C THR A 30 -1.73 -2.37 7.44
N TYR A 31 -1.60 -3.69 7.29
CA TYR A 31 -2.36 -4.42 6.28
C TYR A 31 -3.88 -4.34 6.50
N ASP A 32 -4.34 -4.16 7.74
CA ASP A 32 -5.76 -3.94 8.05
C ASP A 32 -6.26 -2.58 7.55
N GLU A 33 -5.51 -1.50 7.77
CA GLU A 33 -5.82 -0.17 7.23
C GLU A 33 -5.89 -0.17 5.70
N TYR A 34 -4.92 -0.82 5.04
CA TYR A 34 -4.92 -0.98 3.58
C TYR A 34 -6.16 -1.72 3.09
N ARG A 35 -6.52 -2.86 3.71
CA ARG A 35 -7.70 -3.64 3.32
C ARG A 35 -8.99 -2.87 3.57
N LEU A 36 -9.09 -2.16 4.68
CA LEU A 36 -10.25 -1.31 4.98
C LEU A 36 -10.39 -0.23 3.91
N PHE A 37 -9.30 0.47 3.58
CA PHE A 37 -9.28 1.49 2.54
C PHE A 37 -9.79 0.96 1.19
N ILE A 38 -9.32 -0.21 0.75
CA ILE A 38 -9.76 -0.83 -0.51
C ILE A 38 -11.27 -1.15 -0.48
N ARG A 39 -11.78 -1.69 0.64
CA ARG A 39 -13.19 -2.11 0.76
C ARG A 39 -14.18 -0.95 0.74
N MET A 40 -13.78 0.23 1.22
CA MET A 40 -14.71 1.37 1.38
C MET A 40 -15.20 1.98 0.07
N LYS A 41 -14.51 1.77 -1.06
CA LYS A 41 -14.87 2.40 -2.35
C LYS A 41 -15.30 1.41 -3.45
N GLY A 42 -15.40 0.12 -3.14
CA GLY A 42 -15.71 -0.90 -4.14
C GLY A 42 -14.56 -1.13 -5.15
N PRO A 43 -14.81 -1.84 -6.25
CA PRO A 43 -13.76 -2.18 -7.23
C PRO A 43 -13.36 -0.97 -8.08
N CYS A 44 -12.21 -0.36 -7.78
CA CYS A 44 -11.63 0.77 -8.53
C CYS A 44 -10.34 0.42 -9.30
N GLY A 45 -9.95 -0.86 -9.31
CA GLY A 45 -8.68 -1.29 -9.93
C GLY A 45 -7.48 -0.60 -9.29
N LYS A 46 -6.49 -0.24 -10.12
CA LYS A 46 -5.23 0.37 -9.65
C LYS A 46 -5.37 1.82 -9.17
N THR A 47 -6.38 2.54 -9.68
CA THR A 47 -6.59 3.98 -9.41
C THR A 47 -6.74 4.28 -7.92
N GLN A 48 -7.34 3.37 -7.16
CA GLN A 48 -7.51 3.53 -5.72
C GLN A 48 -6.19 3.39 -4.97
N VAL A 49 -5.31 2.46 -5.35
CA VAL A 49 -3.97 2.35 -4.78
C VAL A 49 -3.12 3.56 -5.15
N GLU A 50 -3.21 4.03 -6.40
CA GLU A 50 -2.51 5.23 -6.86
C GLU A 50 -2.94 6.49 -6.10
N SER A 51 -4.18 6.55 -5.62
CA SER A 51 -4.63 7.66 -4.77
C SER A 51 -3.97 7.72 -3.37
N LEU A 52 -3.28 6.64 -2.95
CA LEU A 52 -2.46 6.62 -1.75
C LEU A 52 -1.03 7.11 -1.97
N ALA A 53 -0.64 7.37 -3.23
CA ALA A 53 0.71 7.84 -3.52
C ALA A 53 0.94 9.17 -2.79
N SER A 54 2.02 9.24 -2.03
CA SER A 54 2.41 10.51 -1.39
C SER A 54 2.64 11.54 -2.48
N GLN A 55 2.03 12.72 -2.34
CA GLN A 55 2.40 13.84 -3.19
C GLN A 55 3.89 14.11 -2.97
N VAL A 56 4.68 14.00 -4.04
CA VAL A 56 6.10 14.37 -4.03
C VAL A 56 6.21 15.88 -3.92
#